data_AF-A0A2H0LY68-F1
#
_entry.id   AF-A0A2H0LY68-F1
#
_cell.length_a   1.000
_cell.length_b   1.000
_cell.length_c   1.000
_cell.angle_alpha   90.00
_cell.angle_beta   90.00
_cell.angle_gamma   90.00
#
_symmetry.space_group_name_H-M   'P 1'
#
loop_
_entity.id
_entity.type
_entity.pdbx_description
1 polymer ?
#
loop_
_entity_poly.entity_id
_entity_poly.type
_entity_poly.pdbx_seq_one_letter_code
_entity_poly.pdbx_strand_id
1 'polypeptide(L)' 'MVQAMFNVEKEIVVCHLRSQIEGLSKVLRDIEDANDIDENFTGSSLRNIEVNLRRIRRFCARQ' A
#
# COMPACT_ATOMS: atom_id res chain seq x y z
N MET A 1 -25.45 13.24 6.66
CA MET A 1 -24.01 13.46 6.95
C MET A 1 -23.24 12.17 7.22
N VAL A 2 -23.74 11.24 8.05
CA VAL A 2 -23.03 9.99 8.40
C VAL A 2 -22.66 9.12 7.18
N GLN A 3 -23.59 8.95 6.22
CA GLN A 3 -23.34 8.20 4.98
C GLN A 3 -22.21 8.80 4.13
N ALA A 4 -22.09 10.12 4.10
CA ALA A 4 -21.08 10.82 3.31
C ALA A 4 -19.68 10.66 3.93
N MET A 5 -19.57 10.71 5.26
CA MET A 5 -18.31 10.41 5.97
C MET A 5 -17.85 8.98 5.74
N PHE A 6 -18.76 8.00 5.82
CA PHE A 6 -18.44 6.59 5.57
C PHE A 6 -17.93 6.36 4.14
N ASN A 7 -18.51 7.04 3.15
CA ASN A 7 -18.06 6.98 1.77
C ASN A 7 -16.66 7.58 1.58
N VAL A 8 -16.36 8.71 2.24
CA VAL A 8 -15.02 9.34 2.22
C VAL A 8 -13.98 8.44 2.87
N GLU A 9 -14.29 7.81 4.01
CA GLU A 9 -13.39 6.86 4.68
C GLU A 9 -13.07 5.64 3.79
N LYS A 10 -14.08 5.12 3.09
CA LYS A 10 -13.91 4.04 2.13
C LYS A 10 -13.04 4.47 0.94
N GLU A 11 -13.23 5.66 0.40
CA GLU A 11 -12.39 6.20 -0.67
C GLU A 11 -10.93 6.36 -0.24
N ILE A 12 -10.68 6.84 0.98
CA ILE A 12 -9.32 6.95 1.53
C ILE A 12 -8.64 5.56 1.58
N VAL A 13 -9.36 4.54 2.06
CA VAL A 13 -8.82 3.17 2.10
C VAL A 13 -8.56 2.64 0.69
N VAL A 14 -9.48 2.85 -0.26
CA VAL A 14 -9.34 2.41 -1.65
C VAL A 14 -8.14 3.10 -2.31
N CYS A 15 -7.98 4.40 -2.14
CA CYS A 15 -6.81 5.14 -2.65
C CYS A 15 -5.52 4.62 -2.03
N HIS A 16 -5.48 4.39 -0.72
CA HIS A 16 -4.30 3.87 -0.05
C HIS A 16 -3.90 2.48 -0.55
N LEU A 17 -4.88 1.59 -0.75
CA LEU A 17 -4.69 0.24 -1.30
C LEU A 17 -4.17 0.29 -2.75
N ARG A 18 -4.73 1.17 -3.60
CA ARG A 18 -4.24 1.37 -4.98
C ARG A 18 -2.77 1.78 -4.99
N SER A 19 -2.38 2.75 -4.18
CA SER A 19 -0.98 3.17 -4.08
C SER A 19 -0.05 2.04 -3.58
N GLN A 20 -0.52 1.15 -2.68
CA GLN A 20 0.28 -0.01 -2.28
C GLN A 20 0.45 -1.02 -3.43
N ILE A 21 -0.60 -1.26 -4.22
CA ILE A 21 -0.54 -2.15 -5.39
C ILE A 21 0.43 -1.62 -6.44
N GLU A 22 0.42 -0.31 -6.69
CA GLU A 22 1.35 0.36 -7.61
C GLU A 22 2.80 0.21 -7.12
N GLY A 23 3.05 0.40 -5.82
CA GLY A 23 4.35 0.20 -5.20
C GLY A 23 4.85 -1.25 -5.31
N LEU A 24 4.00 -2.24 -5.01
CA LEU A 24 4.34 -3.65 -5.18
C LEU A 24 4.64 -4.01 -6.64
N SER A 25 3.84 -3.48 -7.57
CA SER A 25 4.04 -3.71 -9.01
C SER A 25 5.35 -3.11 -9.51
N LYS A 26 5.78 -1.98 -8.92
CA LYS A 26 7.10 -1.39 -9.22
C LYS A 26 8.22 -2.29 -8.71
N VAL A 27 8.17 -2.71 -7.45
CA VAL A 27 9.17 -3.61 -6.87
C VAL A 27 9.28 -4.92 -7.66
N LEU A 28 8.15 -5.49 -8.10
CA LEU A 28 8.15 -6.69 -8.94
C LEU A 28 8.86 -6.45 -10.28
N ARG A 29 8.57 -5.34 -10.97
CA ARG A 29 9.28 -4.96 -12.20
C ARG A 29 10.77 -4.77 -11.96
N ASP A 30 11.15 -4.08 -10.88
CA ASP A 30 12.55 -3.85 -10.54
C ASP A 30 13.30 -5.18 -10.29
N ILE A 31 12.63 -6.18 -9.69
CA ILE A 31 13.17 -7.55 -9.52
C ILE A 31 13.24 -8.30 -10.87
N GLU A 32 12.19 -8.22 -11.68
CA GLU A 32 12.10 -8.90 -12.99
C GLU A 32 13.09 -8.32 -14.01
N ASP A 33 13.37 -7.02 -13.95
CA ASP A 33 14.29 -6.30 -14.84
C ASP A 33 15.78 -6.53 -14.51
N ALA A 34 16.07 -7.21 -13.38
CA ALA A 34 17.28 -7.96 -12.97
C ALA A 34 18.70 -7.53 -13.45
N ASN A 35 18.90 -6.29 -13.90
CA ASN A 35 20.22 -5.76 -14.26
C ASN A 35 20.88 -5.01 -13.10
N ASP A 36 20.12 -4.55 -12.10
CA ASP A 36 20.66 -3.91 -10.89
C ASP A 36 19.61 -3.91 -9.76
N ILE A 37 19.55 -4.99 -8.97
CA ILE A 37 18.63 -5.08 -7.83
C ILE A 37 19.28 -4.34 -6.65
N ASP A 38 18.85 -3.10 -6.39
CA ASP A 38 19.11 -2.44 -5.11
C ASP A 38 18.27 -3.11 -4.02
N GLU A 39 18.88 -4.08 -3.33
CA GLU A 39 18.26 -4.82 -2.22
C GLU A 39 17.77 -3.89 -1.10
N ASN A 40 18.43 -2.74 -0.90
CA ASN A 40 18.02 -1.76 0.11
C ASN A 40 16.76 -1.00 -0.30
N PHE A 41 16.66 -0.61 -1.59
CA PHE A 41 15.46 0.02 -2.14
C PHE A 41 14.26 -0.93 -2.10
N THR A 42 14.47 -2.19 -2.48
CA THR A 42 13.43 -3.22 -2.48
C THR A 42 12.96 -3.54 -1.06
N GLY A 43 13.89 -3.76 -0.12
CA GLY A 43 13.59 -4.03 1.28
C GLY A 43 12.85 -2.89 1.98
N SER A 44 13.25 -1.63 1.72
CA SER A 44 12.59 -0.46 2.30
C SER A 44 11.18 -0.25 1.73
N SER A 45 10.98 -0.47 0.43
CA SER A 45 9.68 -0.38 -0.22
C SER A 45 8.70 -1.43 0.31
N LEU A 46 9.14 -2.70 0.42
CA LEU A 46 8.32 -3.78 0.98
C LEU A 46 7.94 -3.53 2.44
N ARG A 47 8.89 -3.06 3.26
CA ARG A 47 8.63 -2.72 4.67
C ARG A 47 7.60 -1.60 4.82
N ASN A 48 7.68 -0.56 3.98
CA ASN A 48 6.69 0.52 3.98
C ASN A 48 5.30 0.00 3.61
N ILE A 49 5.22 -0.90 2.62
CA ILE A 49 3.96 -1.51 2.20
C ILE A 49 3.33 -2.33 3.33
N GLU A 50 4.14 -3.13 4.02
CA GLU A 50 3.69 -3.90 5.18
C GLU A 50 3.11 -3.01 6.29
N VAL A 51 3.80 -1.91 6.64
CA VAL A 51 3.34 -0.97 7.67
C VAL A 51 1.98 -0.36 7.31
N ASN A 52 1.80 0.02 6.04
CA ASN A 52 0.56 0.61 5.56
C ASN A 52 -0.60 -0.41 5.55
N LEU A 53 -0.35 -1.65 5.14
CA LEU A 53 -1.35 -2.71 5.21
C LEU A 53 -1.78 -3.00 6.66
N ARG A 54 -0.84 -3.02 7.62
CA ARG A 54 -1.17 -3.14 9.05
C ARG A 54 -2.01 -1.97 9.55
N ARG A 55 -1.79 -0.75 9.06
CA ARG A 55 -2.60 0.44 9.39
C ARG A 55 -4.01 0.31 8.83
N ILE A 56 -4.18 -0.06 7.57
CA ILE A 56 -5.48 -0.31 6.95
C ILE A 56 -6.25 -1.37 7.73
N ARG A 57 -5.61 -2.51 8.04
CA ARG A 57 -6.26 -3.58 8.82
C ARG A 57 -6.80 -3.07 10.16
N ARG A 58 -6.02 -2.26 10.88
CA ARG A 58 -6.46 -1.66 12.16
C ARG A 58 -7.60 -0.66 11.98
N PHE A 59 -7.59 0.10 10.88
CA PHE A 59 -8.67 1.03 10.57
C PHE A 59 -9.98 0.29 10.27
N CYS A 60 -9.94 -0.73 9.41
CA CYS A 60 -11.11 -1.53 9.08
C CYS A 60 -11.64 -2.34 10.27
N ALA A 61 -10.78 -2.82 11.18
CA ALA A 61 -11.21 -3.54 12.39
C ALA A 61 -11.83 -2.64 13.48
N ARG A 62 -11.79 -1.31 13.32
CA ARG A 62 -12.42 -0.34 14.22
C ARG A 62 -13.80 0.14 13.72
N GLN A 63 -14.19 -0.25 12.51
CA GLN A 63 -15.53 -0.07 11.95
C GLN A 63 -16.41 -1.28 12.30
#